data_AF-A0AAQ4F5I7-F1
#
_entry.id   AF-A0AAQ4F5I7-F1
#
_cell.length_a   1.000
_cell.length_b   1.000
_cell.length_c   1.000
_cell.angle_alpha   90.00
_cell.angle_beta   90.00
_cell.angle_gamma   90.00
#
_symmetry.space_group_name_H-M   'P 1'
#
loop_
_entity.id
_entity.type
_entity.pdbx_description
1 polymer ?
#
loop_
_entity_poly.entity_id
_entity_poly.type
_entity_poly.pdbx_seq_one_letter_code
_entity_poly.pdbx_strand_id
1 'polypeptide(L)'
;MKPLWILIVLFLEQLAVARSSAFQDFWAEAQWAEFKALHHKSYRSVEEEAFRRKIFLDNRYTIARHNERYGRGLVSFKLRMNQYGDLRGVCHFRNDSVGATVTGTVTVEKGDERMVEVAVATVGPVSGAVYAKLLSFRFYGGGVYRDDECGLHALTHAVLIVGYGVTDDGTKYWIVKNSWGRGWGEHGYMRLAKDAGNQCRIADLVSFPLV
;
A
#
# COMPACT_ATOMS: atom_id res chain seq x y z
N MET A 1 -58.67 -23.75 23.25
CA MET A 1 -58.53 -22.54 22.43
C MET A 1 -57.26 -21.81 22.88
N LYS A 2 -56.22 -21.70 22.03
CA LYS A 2 -55.04 -20.87 22.38
C LYS A 2 -55.47 -19.39 22.31
N PRO A 3 -55.18 -18.57 23.32
CA PRO A 3 -55.78 -17.26 23.42
C PRO A 3 -55.15 -16.30 22.40
N LEU A 4 -56.01 -15.55 21.70
CA LEU A 4 -55.66 -14.68 20.57
C LEU A 4 -54.59 -13.63 20.91
N TRP A 5 -54.48 -13.21 22.18
CA TRP A 5 -53.48 -12.23 22.63
C TRP A 5 -52.04 -12.75 22.56
N ILE A 6 -51.81 -14.06 22.70
CA ILE A 6 -50.45 -14.64 22.57
C ILE A 6 -49.96 -14.51 21.12
N LEU A 7 -50.85 -14.69 20.14
CA LEU A 7 -50.50 -14.51 18.73
C LEU A 7 -50.22 -13.04 18.39
N ILE A 8 -50.92 -12.09 19.03
CA ILE A 8 -50.69 -10.65 18.84
C ILE A 8 -49.34 -10.23 19.43
N VAL A 9 -49.00 -10.70 20.65
CA VAL A 9 -47.71 -10.38 21.29
C VAL A 9 -46.54 -10.95 20.46
N LEU A 10 -46.63 -12.21 20.05
CA LEU A 10 -45.60 -12.82 19.20
C LEU A 10 -45.42 -12.10 17.85
N PHE A 11 -46.51 -11.61 17.25
CA PHE A 11 -46.45 -10.85 16.00
C PHE A 11 -45.84 -9.45 16.20
N LEU A 12 -46.17 -8.76 17.30
CA LEU A 12 -45.58 -7.47 17.64
C LEU A 12 -44.07 -7.58 17.93
N GLU A 13 -43.63 -8.65 18.60
CA GLU A 13 -42.20 -8.92 18.82
C GLU A 13 -41.46 -9.18 17.50
N GLN A 14 -42.05 -9.96 16.58
CA GLN A 14 -41.48 -10.18 15.25
C GLN A 14 -41.34 -8.87 14.45
N LEU A 15 -42.33 -7.98 14.52
CA LEU A 15 -42.27 -6.66 13.87
C LEU A 15 -41.18 -5.75 14.48
N ALA A 16 -41.02 -5.76 15.80
CA ALA A 16 -39.98 -4.97 16.47
C ALA A 16 -38.56 -5.44 16.11
N VAL A 17 -38.34 -6.76 16.09
CA VAL A 17 -37.06 -7.36 15.68
C VAL A 17 -36.74 -7.05 14.21
N ALA A 18 -37.72 -7.17 13.31
CA ALA A 18 -37.56 -6.83 11.90
C ALA A 18 -37.16 -5.35 11.70
N ARG A 19 -37.79 -4.41 12.42
CA ARG A 19 -37.43 -2.98 12.38
C ARG A 19 -35.99 -2.72 12.84
N SER A 20 -35.55 -3.39 13.90
CA SER A 20 -34.17 -3.27 14.41
C SER A 20 -33.15 -3.78 13.38
N SER A 21 -33.41 -4.94 12.76
CA SER A 21 -32.53 -5.51 11.73
C SER A 21 -32.41 -4.59 10.51
N ALA A 22 -33.53 -4.10 9.99
CA ALA A 22 -33.55 -3.19 8.84
C ALA A 22 -32.83 -1.86 9.13
N PHE A 23 -32.96 -1.31 10.35
CA PHE A 23 -32.23 -0.11 10.76
C PHE A 23 -30.71 -0.33 10.84
N GLN A 24 -30.30 -1.49 11.35
CA GLN A 24 -28.90 -1.86 11.47
C GLN A 24 -28.26 -2.08 10.09
N ASP A 25 -29.01 -2.67 9.15
CA ASP A 25 -28.61 -2.82 7.76
C ASP A 25 -28.51 -1.47 7.03
N PHE A 26 -29.44 -0.55 7.28
CA PHE A 26 -29.41 0.82 6.74
C PHE A 26 -28.16 1.59 7.21
N TRP A 27 -27.85 1.55 8.51
CA TRP A 27 -26.64 2.20 9.06
C TRP A 27 -25.35 1.57 8.55
N ALA A 28 -25.32 0.25 8.42
CA ALA A 28 -24.19 -0.45 7.84
C ALA A 28 -23.92 0.01 6.40
N GLU A 29 -24.98 0.25 5.62
CA GLU A 29 -24.88 0.75 4.25
C GLU A 29 -24.37 2.18 4.17
N ALA A 30 -24.91 3.08 4.99
CA ALA A 30 -24.47 4.47 5.03
C ALA A 30 -22.97 4.59 5.38
N GLN A 31 -22.52 3.85 6.39
CA GLN A 31 -21.11 3.84 6.80
C GLN A 31 -20.19 3.21 5.75
N TRP A 32 -20.67 2.18 5.04
CA TRP A 32 -19.92 1.58 3.93
C TRP A 32 -19.77 2.56 2.76
N ALA A 33 -20.85 3.25 2.40
CA ALA A 33 -20.84 4.27 1.35
C ALA A 33 -19.87 5.42 1.68
N GLU A 34 -19.89 5.92 2.93
CA GLU A 34 -18.97 6.93 3.42
C GLU A 34 -17.51 6.46 3.36
N PHE A 35 -17.23 5.24 3.85
CA PHE A 35 -15.89 4.65 3.78
C PHE A 35 -15.36 4.58 2.34
N LYS A 36 -16.19 4.10 1.40
CA LYS A 36 -15.80 4.02 -0.02
C LYS A 36 -15.52 5.41 -0.60
N ALA A 37 -16.36 6.40 -0.29
CA ALA A 37 -16.19 7.76 -0.77
C ALA A 37 -14.91 8.41 -0.21
N LEU A 38 -14.69 8.29 1.11
CA LEU A 38 -13.55 8.88 1.81
C LEU A 38 -12.21 8.29 1.35
N HIS A 39 -12.18 7.01 1.00
CA HIS A 39 -10.96 6.30 0.60
C HIS A 39 -10.89 5.94 -0.89
N HIS A 40 -11.76 6.55 -1.71
CA HIS A 40 -11.82 6.37 -3.16
C HIS A 40 -11.84 4.89 -3.58
N LYS A 41 -12.65 4.07 -2.90
CA LYS A 41 -12.73 2.63 -3.16
C LYS A 41 -13.63 2.33 -4.35
N SER A 42 -13.15 1.46 -5.22
CA SER A 42 -13.91 0.81 -6.29
C SER A 42 -13.53 -0.65 -6.36
N TYR A 43 -14.48 -1.51 -6.72
CA TYR A 43 -14.32 -2.97 -6.74
C TYR A 43 -14.69 -3.52 -8.10
N ARG A 44 -14.10 -4.66 -8.48
CA ARG A 44 -14.24 -5.20 -9.84
C ARG A 44 -15.60 -5.83 -10.10
N SER A 45 -16.28 -6.27 -9.04
CA SER A 45 -17.54 -7.01 -9.11
C SER A 45 -18.39 -6.75 -7.87
N VAL A 46 -19.70 -7.01 -7.99
CA VAL A 46 -20.65 -6.90 -6.88
C VAL A 46 -20.31 -7.92 -5.79
N GLU A 47 -19.83 -9.09 -6.17
CA GLU A 47 -19.38 -10.15 -5.26
C GLU A 47 -18.15 -9.71 -4.47
N GLU A 48 -17.17 -9.06 -5.12
CA GLU A 48 -16.02 -8.48 -4.43
C GLU A 48 -16.48 -7.37 -3.47
N GLU A 49 -17.35 -6.47 -3.91
CA GLU A 49 -17.85 -5.40 -3.05
C GLU A 49 -18.57 -5.95 -1.81
N ALA A 50 -19.45 -6.94 -1.98
CA ALA A 50 -20.15 -7.59 -0.87
C ALA A 50 -19.17 -8.24 0.11
N PHE A 51 -18.11 -8.89 -0.41
CA PHE A 51 -17.05 -9.47 0.42
C PHE A 51 -16.24 -8.42 1.17
N ARG A 52 -15.88 -7.31 0.53
CA ARG A 52 -15.13 -6.19 1.11
C ARG A 52 -15.95 -5.46 2.17
N ARG A 53 -17.25 -5.27 1.92
CA ARG A 53 -18.22 -4.76 2.89
C ARG A 53 -18.27 -5.64 4.13
N LYS A 54 -18.31 -6.97 3.97
CA LYS A 54 -18.26 -7.91 5.11
C LYS A 54 -17.00 -7.70 5.96
N ILE A 55 -15.83 -7.62 5.33
CA ILE A 55 -14.56 -7.38 6.04
C ILE A 55 -14.58 -6.02 6.77
N PHE A 56 -15.10 -4.98 6.12
CA PHE A 56 -15.25 -3.66 6.73
C PHE A 56 -16.10 -3.69 8.00
N LEU A 57 -17.24 -4.40 7.97
CA LEU A 57 -18.10 -4.55 9.14
C LEU A 57 -17.38 -5.31 10.28
N ASP A 58 -16.66 -6.38 9.95
CA ASP A 58 -15.88 -7.17 10.91
C ASP A 58 -14.75 -6.34 11.56
N ASN A 59 -14.03 -5.56 10.76
CA ASN A 59 -12.98 -4.67 11.25
C ASN A 59 -13.54 -3.52 12.09
N ARG A 60 -14.69 -2.95 11.70
CA ARG A 60 -15.39 -1.92 12.50
C ARG A 60 -15.79 -2.45 13.87
N TYR A 61 -16.32 -3.67 13.93
CA TYR A 61 -16.64 -4.34 15.19
C TYR A 61 -15.38 -4.58 16.04
N THR A 62 -14.28 -4.99 15.41
CA THR A 62 -12.98 -5.18 16.08
C THR A 62 -12.45 -3.87 16.67
N ILE A 63 -12.52 -2.77 15.92
CA ILE A 63 -12.15 -1.42 16.37
C ILE A 63 -13.01 -1.00 17.57
N ALA A 64 -14.34 -1.19 17.49
CA ALA A 64 -15.26 -0.82 18.56
C ALA A 64 -14.96 -1.58 19.85
N ARG A 65 -14.80 -2.91 19.77
CA ARG A 65 -14.42 -3.75 20.91
C ARG A 65 -13.08 -3.38 21.53
N HIS A 66 -12.08 -3.09 20.70
CA HIS A 66 -10.79 -2.63 21.19
C HIS A 66 -10.91 -1.30 21.94
N ASN A 67 -11.67 -0.37 21.38
CA ASN A 67 -11.86 0.95 21.99
C ASN A 67 -12.73 0.90 23.26
N GLU A 68 -13.60 -0.09 23.41
CA GLU A 68 -14.27 -0.38 24.68
C GLU A 68 -13.27 -0.83 25.76
N ARG A 69 -12.36 -1.76 25.41
CA ARG A 69 -11.26 -2.15 26.32
C ARG A 69 -10.39 -0.96 26.71
N TYR A 70 -10.12 -0.05 25.77
CA TYR A 70 -9.41 1.19 26.04
C TYR A 70 -10.18 2.07 27.03
N GLY A 71 -11.49 2.25 26.84
CA GLY A 71 -12.34 3.03 27.75
C GLY A 71 -12.39 2.46 29.18
N ARG A 72 -12.13 1.15 29.33
CA ARG A 72 -12.00 0.44 30.61
C ARG A 72 -10.57 0.41 31.16
N GLY A 73 -9.59 1.02 30.49
CA GLY A 73 -8.18 1.01 30.90
C GLY A 73 -7.46 -0.33 30.71
N LEU A 74 -8.02 -1.28 29.97
CA LEU A 74 -7.44 -2.61 29.75
C LEU A 74 -6.37 -2.65 28.63
N VAL A 75 -6.28 -1.56 27.85
CA VAL A 75 -5.27 -1.34 26.80
C VAL A 75 -4.93 0.16 26.75
N SER A 76 -3.72 0.50 26.28
CA SER A 76 -3.18 1.87 26.32
C SER A 76 -3.44 2.73 25.08
N PHE A 77 -4.06 2.18 24.03
CA PHE A 77 -4.26 2.90 22.75
C PHE A 77 -5.66 2.70 22.17
N LYS A 78 -6.04 3.56 21.21
CA LYS A 78 -7.28 3.45 20.43
C LYS A 78 -6.98 3.04 19.00
N LEU A 79 -7.93 2.35 18.37
CA LEU A 79 -7.96 2.10 16.94
C LEU A 79 -8.92 3.07 16.25
N ARG A 80 -8.66 3.33 14.97
CA ARG A 80 -9.54 4.12 14.09
C ARG A 80 -9.63 3.43 12.73
N MET A 81 -10.80 3.55 12.09
CA MET A 81 -10.95 3.15 10.70
C MET A 81 -10.01 3.97 9.80
N ASN A 82 -9.41 3.33 8.81
CA ASN A 82 -8.53 3.94 7.81
C ASN A 82 -8.69 3.22 6.46
N GLN A 83 -7.90 3.57 5.44
CA GLN A 83 -8.05 2.99 4.10
C GLN A 83 -7.90 1.45 4.01
N TYR A 84 -7.44 0.79 5.06
CA TYR A 84 -7.30 -0.68 5.12
C TYR A 84 -8.50 -1.36 5.78
N GLY A 85 -9.56 -0.61 6.08
CA GLY A 85 -10.76 -1.10 6.74
C GLY A 85 -11.44 -2.29 6.05
N ASP A 86 -11.28 -2.43 4.74
CA ASP A 86 -11.83 -3.51 3.91
C ASP A 86 -10.84 -4.66 3.63
N LEU A 87 -9.69 -4.67 4.33
CA LEU A 87 -8.66 -5.70 4.23
C LEU A 87 -8.62 -6.54 5.49
N ARG A 88 -8.37 -7.84 5.33
CA ARG A 88 -8.09 -8.72 6.47
C ARG A 88 -6.64 -8.51 6.91
N GLY A 89 -6.38 -8.64 8.22
CA GLY A 89 -5.02 -8.69 8.75
C GLY A 89 -4.21 -9.94 8.33
N VAL A 90 -4.88 -10.92 7.73
CA VAL A 90 -4.27 -12.11 7.13
C VAL A 90 -4.49 -12.07 5.63
N CYS A 91 -3.41 -12.04 4.85
CA CYS A 91 -3.46 -12.22 3.41
C CYS A 91 -3.86 -13.66 3.10
N HIS A 92 -5.07 -13.86 2.58
CA HIS A 92 -5.46 -15.15 2.01
C HIS A 92 -5.04 -15.18 0.55
N PHE A 93 -4.19 -16.15 0.21
CA PHE A 93 -3.83 -16.40 -1.19
C PHE A 93 -5.09 -16.67 -2.01
N ARG A 94 -5.19 -15.98 -3.14
CA ARG A 94 -6.28 -16.09 -4.09
C ARG A 94 -5.66 -16.35 -5.45
N ASN A 95 -5.91 -17.53 -6.00
CA ASN A 95 -5.34 -17.92 -7.29
C ASN A 95 -5.78 -16.97 -8.42
N ASP A 96 -7.01 -16.47 -8.36
CA ASP A 96 -7.57 -15.48 -9.29
C ASP A 96 -7.02 -14.05 -9.09
N SER A 97 -6.22 -13.83 -8.05
CA SER A 97 -5.53 -12.56 -7.76
C SER A 97 -4.04 -12.61 -8.10
N VAL A 98 -3.54 -13.72 -8.67
CA VAL A 98 -2.16 -13.83 -9.15
C VAL A 98 -1.96 -12.89 -10.34
N GLY A 99 -1.18 -11.83 -10.14
CA GLY A 99 -0.83 -10.87 -11.20
C GLY A 99 0.41 -11.27 -12.02
N ALA A 100 1.27 -12.10 -11.44
CA ALA A 100 2.45 -12.71 -12.08
C ALA A 100 2.90 -13.91 -11.24
N THR A 101 3.50 -14.90 -11.89
CA THR A 101 4.20 -16.01 -11.24
C THR A 101 5.69 -15.74 -11.36
N VAL A 102 6.43 -15.77 -10.26
CA VAL A 102 7.89 -15.57 -10.28
C VAL A 102 8.54 -16.94 -10.30
N THR A 103 9.29 -17.23 -11.36
CA THR A 103 10.01 -18.50 -11.55
C THR A 103 11.45 -18.43 -11.01
N GLY A 104 11.99 -17.23 -10.83
CA GLY A 104 13.31 -17.00 -10.26
C GLY A 104 13.65 -15.52 -10.13
N THR A 105 14.89 -15.22 -9.76
CA THR A 105 15.40 -13.86 -9.66
C THR A 105 16.82 -13.81 -10.19
N VAL A 106 17.16 -12.72 -10.87
CA VAL A 106 18.54 -12.41 -11.26
C VAL A 106 19.03 -11.25 -10.40
N THR A 107 20.24 -11.39 -9.85
CA THR A 107 20.94 -10.33 -9.12
C THR A 107 22.08 -9.82 -9.99
N VAL A 108 22.15 -8.50 -10.16
CA VAL A 108 23.25 -7.86 -10.89
C VAL A 108 24.49 -7.80 -9.99
N GLU A 109 25.67 -7.94 -10.59
CA GLU A 109 26.92 -7.83 -9.86
C GLU A 109 27.03 -6.49 -9.12
N LYS A 110 27.46 -6.57 -7.86
CA LYS A 110 27.51 -5.42 -6.95
C LYS A 110 28.37 -4.31 -7.54
N GLY A 111 27.78 -3.12 -7.68
CA GLY A 111 28.47 -1.90 -8.09
C GLY A 111 28.66 -1.76 -9.60
N ASP A 112 28.23 -2.73 -10.41
CA ASP A 112 28.36 -2.66 -11.87
C ASP A 112 27.21 -1.84 -12.47
N GLU A 113 27.35 -0.50 -12.43
CA GLU A 113 26.39 0.45 -13.01
C GLU A 113 26.11 0.16 -14.50
N ARG A 114 27.08 -0.38 -15.24
CA ARG A 114 26.92 -0.73 -16.65
C ARG A 114 25.99 -1.93 -16.82
N MET A 115 26.13 -2.96 -15.98
CA MET A 115 25.22 -4.11 -16.02
C MET A 115 23.82 -3.76 -15.52
N VAL A 116 23.69 -2.81 -14.58
CA VAL A 116 22.39 -2.24 -14.22
C VAL A 116 21.75 -1.55 -15.42
N GLU A 117 22.52 -0.77 -16.19
CA GLU A 117 22.03 -0.07 -17.40
C GLU A 117 21.53 -1.07 -18.44
N VAL A 118 22.33 -2.12 -18.71
CA VAL A 118 21.96 -3.20 -19.63
C VAL A 118 20.69 -3.91 -19.16
N ALA A 119 20.58 -4.22 -17.87
CA ALA A 119 19.38 -4.86 -17.32
C ALA A 119 18.13 -3.98 -17.50
N VAL A 120 18.25 -2.68 -17.18
CA VAL A 120 17.15 -1.73 -17.37
C VAL A 120 16.72 -1.64 -18.84
N ALA A 121 17.70 -1.61 -19.76
CA ALA A 121 17.44 -1.49 -21.20
C ALA A 121 16.83 -2.75 -21.83
N THR A 122 17.24 -3.94 -21.38
CA THR A 122 16.91 -5.22 -22.04
C THR A 122 15.80 -6.00 -21.34
N VAL A 123 15.63 -5.81 -20.03
CA VAL A 123 14.61 -6.50 -19.22
C VAL A 123 13.47 -5.55 -18.84
N GLY A 124 13.78 -4.28 -18.59
CA GLY A 124 12.84 -3.28 -18.08
C GLY A 124 13.16 -2.89 -16.64
N PRO A 125 12.17 -2.38 -15.87
CA PRO A 125 12.43 -1.89 -14.53
C PRO A 125 13.06 -2.91 -13.59
N VAL A 126 14.12 -2.52 -12.88
CA VAL A 126 14.84 -3.37 -11.92
C VAL A 126 14.74 -2.80 -10.50
N SER A 127 14.66 -3.69 -9.51
CA SER A 127 14.67 -3.28 -8.09
C SER A 127 16.08 -2.88 -7.68
N GLY A 128 16.22 -1.75 -6.99
CA GLY A 128 17.47 -1.26 -6.43
C GLY A 128 17.32 -0.88 -4.96
N ALA A 129 18.44 -0.62 -4.30
CA ALA A 129 18.45 -0.11 -2.93
C ALA A 129 19.43 1.05 -2.79
N VAL A 130 19.09 1.99 -1.90
CA VAL A 130 19.88 3.20 -1.62
C VAL A 130 19.91 3.50 -0.12
N TYR A 131 20.81 4.39 0.28
CA TYR A 131 20.69 5.08 1.56
C TYR A 131 19.80 6.32 1.43
N ALA A 132 18.71 6.39 2.21
CA ALA A 132 17.67 7.42 2.06
C ALA A 132 17.40 8.21 3.35
N LYS A 133 18.31 8.16 4.34
CA LYS A 133 18.13 8.84 5.63
C LYS A 133 18.58 10.31 5.64
N LEU A 134 19.34 10.74 4.63
CA LEU A 134 19.78 12.13 4.53
C LEU A 134 18.60 13.09 4.40
N LEU A 135 18.73 14.29 4.97
CA LEU A 135 17.74 15.34 4.82
C LEU A 135 17.60 15.76 3.34
N SER A 136 18.72 15.82 2.62
CA SER A 136 18.75 16.10 1.17
C SER A 136 17.90 15.11 0.37
N PHE A 137 17.96 13.82 0.70
CA PHE A 137 17.13 12.78 0.07
C PHE A 137 15.65 12.94 0.45
N ARG A 138 15.37 13.10 1.75
CA ARG A 138 14.00 13.22 2.28
C ARG A 138 13.23 14.41 1.69
N PHE A 139 13.93 15.52 1.44
CA PHE A 139 13.35 16.75 0.91
C PHE A 139 13.71 17.03 -0.56
N TYR A 140 14.19 16.02 -1.28
CA TYR A 140 14.44 16.15 -2.72
C TYR A 140 13.18 16.65 -3.45
N GLY A 141 13.33 17.74 -4.20
CA GLY A 141 12.24 18.38 -4.95
C GLY A 141 12.39 18.30 -6.47
N GLY A 142 13.60 18.07 -7.00
CA GLY A 142 13.87 17.99 -8.44
C GLY A 142 15.33 18.17 -8.81
N GLY A 143 15.67 17.92 -10.07
CA GLY A 143 17.06 17.96 -10.59
C GLY A 143 17.78 16.62 -10.48
N VAL A 144 19.03 16.55 -10.94
CA VAL A 144 19.87 15.34 -10.76
C VAL A 144 20.44 15.35 -9.34
N TYR A 145 19.92 14.48 -8.49
CA TYR A 145 20.35 14.30 -7.11
C TYR A 145 21.76 13.71 -7.05
N ARG A 146 22.61 14.35 -6.25
CA ARG A 146 23.94 13.89 -5.88
C ARG A 146 24.24 14.37 -4.46
N ASP A 147 24.70 13.47 -3.62
CA ASP A 147 25.11 13.78 -2.25
C ASP A 147 26.13 12.73 -1.83
N ASP A 148 27.42 13.07 -1.80
CA ASP A 148 28.47 12.08 -1.58
C ASP A 148 28.37 11.43 -0.17
N GLU A 149 27.66 12.04 0.79
CA GLU A 149 27.39 11.45 2.11
C GLU A 149 26.56 10.16 1.99
N CYS A 150 25.67 10.04 0.99
CA CYS A 150 24.84 8.84 0.87
C CYS A 150 25.65 7.59 0.51
N GLY A 151 26.84 7.76 -0.09
CA GLY A 151 27.75 6.67 -0.42
C GLY A 151 28.46 6.05 0.79
N LEU A 152 28.48 6.75 1.94
CA LEU A 152 29.25 6.37 3.13
C LEU A 152 28.49 5.43 4.07
N HIS A 153 27.19 5.22 3.83
CA HIS A 153 26.30 4.53 4.75
C HIS A 153 25.76 3.21 4.20
N ALA A 154 25.21 2.38 5.10
CA ALA A 154 24.55 1.13 4.73
C ALA A 154 23.21 1.41 4.05
N LEU A 155 22.81 0.57 3.10
CA LEU A 155 21.53 0.69 2.39
C LEU A 155 20.35 0.61 3.37
N THR A 156 19.33 1.45 3.17
CA THR A 156 18.18 1.53 4.08
C THR A 156 16.83 1.53 3.39
N HIS A 157 16.79 1.72 2.07
CA HIS A 157 15.55 1.95 1.34
C HIS A 157 15.56 1.26 -0.01
N ALA A 158 14.47 0.58 -0.35
CA ALA A 158 14.27 -0.06 -1.65
C ALA A 158 13.55 0.89 -2.60
N VAL A 159 13.99 0.92 -3.85
CA VAL A 159 13.48 1.75 -4.94
C VAL A 159 13.39 0.94 -6.22
N LEU A 160 12.80 1.51 -7.27
CA LEU A 160 12.73 0.88 -8.59
C LEU A 160 13.45 1.76 -9.61
N ILE A 161 14.45 1.22 -10.29
CA ILE A 161 15.15 1.90 -11.39
C ILE A 161 14.34 1.61 -12.66
N VAL A 162 13.74 2.64 -13.24
CA VAL A 162 12.78 2.51 -14.37
C VAL A 162 13.35 2.99 -15.69
N GLY A 163 14.56 3.55 -15.68
CA GLY A 163 15.20 4.12 -16.85
C GLY A 163 16.47 4.86 -16.49
N TYR A 164 17.08 5.48 -17.49
CA TYR A 164 18.25 6.34 -17.37
C TYR A 164 18.22 7.38 -18.50
N GLY A 165 19.02 8.44 -18.35
CA GLY A 165 19.07 9.52 -19.33
C GLY A 165 20.29 10.40 -19.15
N VAL A 166 20.32 11.45 -19.97
CA VAL A 166 21.37 12.47 -20.00
C VAL A 166 20.68 13.82 -20.06
N THR A 167 21.12 14.78 -19.26
CA THR A 167 20.68 16.19 -19.36
C THR A 167 21.40 16.90 -20.50
N ASP A 168 20.93 18.08 -20.89
CA ASP A 168 21.53 18.86 -21.99
C ASP A 168 23.00 19.24 -21.75
N ASP A 169 23.41 19.34 -20.47
CA ASP A 169 24.79 19.61 -20.05
C ASP A 169 25.67 18.35 -19.98
N GLY A 170 25.15 17.18 -20.36
CA GLY A 170 25.86 15.91 -20.36
C GLY A 170 25.80 15.13 -19.04
N THR A 171 25.10 15.63 -18.01
CA THR A 171 24.98 14.91 -16.73
C THR A 171 24.09 13.66 -16.89
N LYS A 172 24.66 12.49 -16.62
CA LYS A 172 23.96 11.21 -16.68
C LYS A 172 23.17 10.95 -15.40
N TYR A 173 22.00 10.35 -15.52
CA TYR A 173 21.16 10.01 -14.37
C TYR A 173 20.37 8.71 -14.56
N TRP A 174 20.08 8.06 -13.44
CA TRP A 174 19.04 7.04 -13.28
C TRP A 174 17.68 7.71 -13.06
N ILE A 175 16.62 7.15 -13.62
CA ILE A 175 15.24 7.50 -13.27
C ILE A 175 14.77 6.51 -12.21
N VAL A 176 14.62 7.00 -10.98
CA VAL A 176 14.31 6.19 -9.80
C VAL A 176 12.89 6.48 -9.35
N LYS A 177 12.04 5.46 -9.31
CA LYS A 177 10.68 5.53 -8.76
C LYS A 177 10.72 5.27 -7.27
N ASN A 178 10.12 6.17 -6.49
CA ASN A 178 9.98 6.04 -5.04
C ASN A 178 8.56 5.60 -4.65
N SER A 179 8.38 5.26 -3.37
CA SER A 179 7.12 4.80 -2.78
C SER A 179 6.56 5.76 -1.71
N TRP A 180 6.99 7.03 -1.72
CA TRP A 180 6.54 8.07 -0.77
C TRP A 180 5.43 8.98 -1.33
N GLY A 181 4.74 8.53 -2.39
CA GLY A 181 3.65 9.26 -3.03
C GLY A 181 4.12 10.30 -4.05
N ARG A 182 3.15 10.86 -4.80
CA ARG A 182 3.43 11.76 -5.92
C ARG A 182 3.87 13.17 -5.51
N GLY A 183 3.70 13.54 -4.24
CA GLY A 183 4.10 14.86 -3.71
C GLY A 183 5.59 14.97 -3.36
N TRP A 184 6.33 13.87 -3.41
CA TRP A 184 7.77 13.86 -3.18
C TRP A 184 8.53 13.85 -4.52
N GLY A 185 9.63 14.60 -4.62
CA GLY A 185 10.46 14.67 -5.82
C GLY A 185 9.70 15.09 -7.08
N GLU A 186 10.13 14.53 -8.21
CA GLU A 186 9.56 14.78 -9.52
C GLU A 186 8.35 13.85 -9.73
N HIS A 187 7.20 14.22 -9.16
CA HIS A 187 5.95 13.42 -9.21
C HIS A 187 6.08 11.99 -8.65
N GLY A 188 6.89 11.81 -7.59
CA GLY A 188 7.19 10.51 -6.99
C GLY A 188 8.45 9.84 -7.53
N TYR A 189 9.18 10.52 -8.42
CA TYR A 189 10.43 10.06 -9.00
C TYR A 189 11.61 10.93 -8.57
N MET A 190 12.82 10.42 -8.81
CA MET A 190 14.08 11.12 -8.63
C MET A 190 14.98 10.81 -9.81
N ARG A 191 15.68 11.83 -10.30
CA ARG A 191 16.86 11.63 -11.13
C ARG A 191 18.07 11.52 -10.22
N LEU A 192 18.69 10.34 -10.14
CA LEU A 192 19.87 10.09 -9.31
C LEU A 192 21.11 10.05 -10.20
N ALA A 193 22.20 10.72 -9.84
CA ALA A 193 23.37 10.78 -10.71
C ALA A 193 23.91 9.37 -11.03
N LYS A 194 24.21 9.14 -12.31
CA LYS A 194 24.72 7.88 -12.87
C LYS A 194 26.16 8.05 -13.32
N ASP A 195 26.95 6.98 -13.27
CA ASP A 195 28.38 6.98 -13.62
C ASP A 195 29.17 8.01 -12.79
N ALA A 196 28.71 8.25 -11.56
CA ALA A 196 29.18 9.28 -10.65
C ALA A 196 29.76 8.68 -9.35
N GLY A 197 30.38 7.50 -9.48
CA GLY A 197 30.93 6.74 -8.37
C GLY A 197 29.86 5.92 -7.62
N ASN A 198 28.92 5.30 -8.34
CA ASN A 198 27.83 4.51 -7.75
C ASN A 198 27.09 5.30 -6.65
N GLN A 199 26.54 6.46 -7.02
CA GLN A 199 25.92 7.38 -6.07
C GLN A 199 24.84 6.70 -5.24
N CYS A 200 24.88 6.96 -3.93
CA CYS A 200 24.04 6.32 -2.92
C CYS A 200 24.06 4.80 -2.93
N ARG A 201 25.10 4.22 -3.54
CA ARG A 201 25.30 2.78 -3.71
C ARG A 201 24.16 2.12 -4.47
N ILE A 202 23.52 2.83 -5.39
CA ILE A 202 22.34 2.36 -6.14
C ILE A 202 22.56 1.02 -6.85
N ALA A 203 23.78 0.73 -7.30
CA ALA A 203 24.15 -0.51 -7.97
C ALA A 203 24.63 -1.62 -7.01
N ASP A 204 24.67 -1.41 -5.69
CA ASP A 204 25.18 -2.42 -4.75
C ASP A 204 24.22 -3.60 -4.53
N LEU A 205 22.91 -3.38 -4.71
CA LEU A 205 21.90 -4.40 -4.53
C LEU A 205 20.79 -4.19 -5.56
N VAL A 206 21.00 -4.74 -6.75
CA VAL A 206 20.05 -4.68 -7.87
C VAL A 206 19.60 -6.08 -8.24
N SER A 207 18.29 -6.25 -8.41
CA SER A 207 17.70 -7.52 -8.84
C SER A 207 16.41 -7.34 -9.63
N PHE A 208 16.07 -8.34 -10.44
CA PHE A 208 14.82 -8.40 -11.18
C PHE A 208 14.26 -9.83 -11.22
N PRO A 209 12.92 -9.98 -11.27
CA PRO A 209 12.29 -11.30 -11.32
C PRO A 209 12.38 -11.91 -12.71
N LEU A 210 12.37 -13.23 -12.76
CA LEU A 210 12.00 -14.02 -13.93
C LEU A 210 10.54 -14.41 -13.76
N VAL A 211 9.71 -14.12 -14.76
CA VAL A 211 8.26 -14.38 -14.78
C VAL A 211 7.90 -15.38 -15.85
#